data_AF-A0AAW2HJY5-F1
#
_entry.id   AF-A0AAW2HJY5-F1
#
_cell.length_a   1.000
_cell.length_b   1.000
_cell.length_c   1.000
_cell.angle_alpha   90.00
_cell.angle_beta   90.00
_cell.angle_gamma   90.00
#
_symmetry.space_group_name_H-M   'P 1'
#
loop_
_entity.id
_entity.type
_entity.pdbx_description
1 polymer ?
#
loop_
_entity_poly.entity_id
_entity_poly.type
_entity_poly.pdbx_seq_one_letter_code
_entity_poly.pdbx_strand_id
1 'polypeptide(L)'
;MNFDLVEALDYADEKIDQIGNILMKKYHMDEVMPVRYKHPSPFLTIGRIACDADGRLNSKSAMLEGSRDLSFGETIQLDLGNVEKYSVFPGQIVAVEGVNITGDKLMAKQIYCDASPDPDPTSSRGPLSLTIAAGPFTQSDSMTYQPLLDLIEKVSSEEPDLLILTGPFIDSTHPVILENSLAETYQELFRKIVDLIMRPLQSKKTQVVMVSSYKDCNSQFVYPTPQLPLKDRHYQNLHLLPDPSIFKIGGVSIGVTSTDILLHIGKEEISSPGYSTDRLSRLSGHILSQRCFYPLTPATDAPVDPSFMEFAKLTIRPDILILPSDLRYFIKDLPGCVVVNPERLAKGLIGGTYARLNFTSTGLNGNITRI
;
A
#
# COMPACT_ATOMS: atom_id res chain seq x y z
N MET A 1 7.00 13.61 19.37
CA MET A 1 6.03 12.54 19.08
C MET A 1 5.74 11.85 20.40
N ASN A 2 4.50 11.92 20.90
CA ASN A 2 4.05 11.09 22.01
C ASN A 2 3.23 9.97 21.39
N PHE A 3 3.63 8.72 21.59
CA PHE A 3 2.87 7.56 21.19
C PHE A 3 1.87 7.24 22.31
N ASP A 4 0.58 7.29 22.01
CA ASP A 4 -0.46 6.87 22.95
C ASP A 4 -0.88 5.44 22.65
N LEU A 5 -0.59 4.54 23.60
CA LEU A 5 -0.94 3.13 23.47
C LEU A 5 -2.45 2.92 23.45
N VAL A 6 -3.22 3.78 24.14
CA VAL A 6 -4.69 3.68 24.17
C VAL A 6 -5.26 4.00 22.80
N GLU A 7 -4.84 5.10 22.17
CA GLU A 7 -5.26 5.46 20.82
C GLU A 7 -4.90 4.37 19.79
N ALA A 8 -3.70 3.80 19.90
CA ALA A 8 -3.26 2.71 19.03
C ALA A 8 -4.13 1.45 19.17
N LEU A 9 -4.47 1.08 20.42
CA LEU A 9 -5.34 -0.05 20.69
C LEU A 9 -6.77 0.22 20.21
N ASP A 10 -7.28 1.44 20.39
CA ASP A 10 -8.64 1.83 19.99
C ASP A 10 -8.78 1.78 18.47
N TYR A 11 -7.82 2.36 17.74
CA TYR A 11 -7.76 2.24 16.29
C TYR A 11 -7.74 0.77 15.82
N ALA A 12 -6.96 -0.07 16.50
CA ALA A 12 -6.85 -1.48 16.17
C ALA A 12 -8.17 -2.23 16.37
N ASP A 13 -8.91 -1.92 17.44
CA ASP A 13 -10.21 -2.54 17.75
C ASP A 13 -11.31 -2.05 16.80
N GLU A 14 -11.39 -0.72 16.58
CA GLU A 14 -12.35 -0.10 15.65
C GLU A 14 -12.24 -0.69 14.24
N LYS A 15 -11.04 -1.09 13.81
CA LYS A 15 -10.83 -1.75 12.52
C LYS A 15 -11.51 -3.11 12.41
N ILE A 16 -11.51 -3.90 13.50
CA ILE A 16 -12.19 -5.21 13.53
C ILE A 16 -13.68 -4.98 13.28
N ASP A 17 -14.28 -4.01 13.98
CA ASP A 17 -15.71 -3.73 13.86
C ASP A 17 -16.07 -3.09 12.50
N GLN A 18 -15.29 -2.12 12.03
CA GLN A 18 -15.55 -1.44 10.75
C GLN A 18 -15.49 -2.42 9.58
N ILE A 19 -14.40 -3.18 9.45
CA ILE A 19 -14.23 -4.15 8.36
C ILE A 19 -15.17 -5.36 8.57
N GLY A 20 -15.35 -5.79 9.81
CA GLY A 20 -16.28 -6.86 10.18
C GLY A 20 -17.71 -6.59 9.72
N ASN A 21 -18.24 -5.40 10.03
CA ASN A 21 -19.58 -5.00 9.60
C ASN A 21 -19.74 -4.98 8.06
N ILE A 22 -18.68 -4.59 7.33
CA ILE A 22 -18.69 -4.64 5.86
C ILE A 22 -18.75 -6.08 5.37
N LEU A 23 -17.98 -6.99 5.97
CA LEU A 23 -18.01 -8.41 5.64
C LEU A 23 -19.38 -9.01 5.93
N MET A 24 -19.96 -8.74 7.10
CA MET A 24 -21.30 -9.24 7.45
C MET A 24 -22.34 -8.81 6.42
N LYS A 25 -22.36 -7.51 6.07
CA LYS A 25 -23.29 -6.98 5.08
C LYS A 25 -23.09 -7.60 3.70
N LYS A 26 -21.83 -7.72 3.25
CA LYS A 26 -21.50 -8.21 1.91
C LYS A 26 -21.80 -9.69 1.73
N TYR A 27 -21.59 -10.50 2.77
CA TYR A 27 -21.77 -11.95 2.74
C TYR A 27 -23.09 -12.41 3.35
N HIS A 28 -24.01 -11.48 3.65
CA HIS A 28 -25.33 -11.77 4.22
C HIS A 28 -25.24 -12.61 5.51
N MET A 29 -24.33 -12.22 6.40
CA MET A 29 -24.15 -12.86 7.71
C MET A 29 -25.09 -12.19 8.71
N ASP A 30 -26.13 -12.91 9.14
CA ASP A 30 -27.14 -12.37 10.06
C ASP A 30 -26.60 -12.20 11.48
N GLU A 31 -25.73 -13.11 11.92
CA GLU A 31 -25.20 -13.13 13.29
C GLU A 31 -23.76 -13.65 13.31
N VAL A 32 -22.95 -13.09 14.21
CA VAL A 32 -21.58 -13.53 14.50
C VAL A 32 -21.43 -13.77 15.99
N MET A 33 -20.65 -14.79 16.34
CA MET A 33 -20.41 -15.21 17.71
C MET A 33 -19.03 -14.75 18.19
N PRO A 34 -18.80 -14.66 19.52
CA PRO A 34 -17.47 -14.44 20.08
C PRO A 34 -16.46 -15.48 19.58
N VAL A 35 -15.18 -15.11 19.42
CA VAL A 35 -14.18 -16.04 18.84
C VAL A 35 -13.98 -17.32 19.64
N ARG A 36 -14.24 -17.30 20.95
CA ARG A 36 -14.20 -18.47 21.86
C ARG A 36 -15.55 -19.16 22.06
N TYR A 37 -16.59 -18.80 21.30
CA TYR A 37 -17.89 -19.45 21.38
C TYR A 37 -17.77 -20.96 21.19
N LYS A 38 -18.27 -21.72 22.16
CA LYS A 38 -18.17 -23.19 22.18
C LYS A 38 -19.43 -23.79 21.59
N HIS A 39 -19.31 -24.37 20.40
CA HIS A 39 -20.45 -24.98 19.73
C HIS A 39 -19.99 -26.10 18.77
N PRO A 40 -20.68 -27.26 18.76
CA PRO A 40 -20.32 -28.40 17.91
C PRO A 40 -20.74 -28.21 16.44
N SER A 41 -21.72 -27.34 16.16
CA SER A 41 -22.12 -26.97 14.80
C SER A 41 -21.41 -25.70 14.33
N PRO A 42 -21.21 -25.52 13.00
CA PRO A 42 -20.57 -24.34 12.46
C PRO A 42 -21.23 -23.04 12.87
N PHE A 43 -20.42 -22.03 13.15
CA PHE A 43 -20.84 -20.66 13.40
C PHE A 43 -19.89 -19.68 12.72
N LEU A 44 -20.34 -18.43 12.57
CA LEU A 44 -19.54 -17.34 12.04
C LEU A 44 -18.96 -16.52 13.19
N THR A 45 -17.73 -16.08 13.04
CA THR A 45 -17.07 -15.11 13.94
C THR A 45 -16.20 -14.17 13.12
N ILE A 46 -15.81 -13.04 13.71
CA ILE A 46 -14.96 -12.03 13.07
C ILE A 46 -13.78 -11.76 13.97
N GLY A 47 -12.62 -11.59 13.36
CA GLY A 47 -11.43 -11.18 14.08
C GLY A 47 -10.28 -10.78 13.17
N ARG A 48 -9.20 -10.37 13.81
CA ARG A 48 -7.92 -10.06 13.21
C ARG A 48 -7.00 -11.28 13.26
N ILE A 49 -6.35 -11.58 12.14
CA ILE A 49 -5.29 -12.59 12.09
C ILE A 49 -4.10 -12.10 12.91
N ALA A 50 -3.66 -12.91 13.85
CA ALA A 50 -2.47 -12.69 14.67
C ALA A 50 -1.52 -13.90 14.60
N CYS A 51 -0.32 -13.75 15.16
CA CYS A 51 0.68 -14.81 15.26
C CYS A 51 1.02 -15.04 16.74
N ASP A 52 1.01 -16.30 17.18
CA ASP A 52 1.39 -16.69 18.56
C ASP A 52 2.90 -16.84 18.79
N ALA A 53 3.71 -16.63 17.75
CA ALA A 53 5.15 -16.84 17.76
C ALA A 53 5.91 -15.53 17.57
N ASP A 54 7.10 -15.43 18.17
CA ASP A 54 8.09 -14.38 17.88
C ASP A 54 8.65 -14.45 16.44
N GLY A 55 8.18 -15.41 15.65
CA GLY A 55 8.59 -15.66 14.27
C GLY A 55 7.45 -15.45 13.27
N ARG A 56 7.73 -15.77 12.01
CA ARG A 56 6.79 -15.60 10.91
C ARG A 56 5.53 -16.44 11.08
N LEU A 57 4.42 -15.89 10.63
CA LEU A 57 3.13 -16.58 10.56
C LEU A 57 3.28 -17.89 9.78
N ASN A 58 2.72 -18.97 10.33
CA ASN A 58 2.58 -20.26 9.68
C ASN A 58 1.24 -20.88 10.07
N SER A 59 0.85 -21.96 9.40
CA SER A 59 -0.48 -22.58 9.60
C SER A 59 -0.71 -23.14 11.00
N LYS A 60 0.33 -23.28 11.83
CA LYS A 60 0.22 -23.77 13.22
C LYS A 60 0.22 -22.63 14.24
N SER A 61 0.79 -21.48 13.89
CA SER A 61 0.90 -20.28 14.73
C SER A 61 -0.19 -19.24 14.48
N ALA A 62 -1.11 -19.53 13.54
CA ALA A 62 -2.21 -18.64 13.22
C ALA A 62 -3.18 -18.51 14.40
N MET A 63 -3.45 -17.27 14.80
CA MET A 63 -4.44 -16.92 15.80
C MET A 63 -5.52 -16.02 15.19
N LEU A 64 -6.68 -16.00 15.84
CA LEU A 64 -7.74 -15.05 15.58
C LEU A 64 -8.03 -14.27 16.87
N GLU A 65 -7.89 -12.94 16.79
CA GLU A 65 -8.19 -11.99 17.85
C GLU A 65 -9.56 -11.35 17.58
N GLY A 66 -10.50 -11.49 18.51
CA GLY A 66 -11.83 -10.86 18.39
C GLY A 66 -11.84 -9.41 18.86
N SER A 67 -12.91 -8.67 18.54
CA SER A 67 -13.09 -7.30 19.05
C SER A 67 -13.32 -7.27 20.56
N ARG A 68 -13.10 -6.12 21.18
CA ARG A 68 -13.35 -5.92 22.62
C ARG A 68 -14.82 -6.07 22.96
N ASP A 69 -15.71 -5.52 22.15
CA ASP A 69 -17.14 -5.50 22.44
C ASP A 69 -17.79 -6.89 22.37
N LEU A 70 -17.47 -7.67 21.33
CA LEU A 70 -18.07 -8.99 21.14
C LEU A 70 -17.28 -10.11 21.86
N SER A 71 -15.96 -10.03 21.84
CA SER A 71 -15.08 -11.13 22.28
C SER A 71 -14.17 -10.75 23.45
N PHE A 72 -14.33 -9.59 24.08
CA PHE A 72 -13.47 -9.11 25.16
C PHE A 72 -11.98 -9.05 24.81
N GLY A 73 -11.64 -8.90 23.52
CA GLY A 73 -10.26 -8.93 23.04
C GLY A 73 -9.58 -10.30 23.16
N GLU A 74 -10.35 -11.37 23.35
CA GLU A 74 -9.81 -12.72 23.45
C GLU A 74 -9.23 -13.20 22.12
N THR A 75 -8.23 -14.07 22.23
CA THR A 75 -7.61 -14.75 21.09
C THR A 75 -7.86 -16.24 21.14
N ILE A 76 -7.94 -16.87 19.98
CA ILE A 76 -8.09 -18.33 19.81
C ILE A 76 -7.14 -18.85 18.73
N GLN A 77 -6.64 -20.08 18.88
CA GLN A 77 -5.87 -20.72 17.81
C GLN A 77 -6.77 -20.98 16.60
N LEU A 78 -6.31 -20.62 15.41
CA LEU A 78 -7.04 -20.78 14.15
C LEU A 78 -6.45 -21.94 13.34
N ASP A 79 -7.20 -23.02 13.19
CA ASP A 79 -6.80 -24.16 12.37
C ASP A 79 -7.31 -24.00 10.93
N LEU A 80 -6.37 -23.81 10.02
CA LEU A 80 -6.61 -23.64 8.59
C LEU A 80 -6.60 -24.97 7.81
N GLY A 81 -6.41 -26.11 8.48
CA GLY A 81 -6.20 -27.41 7.83
C GLY A 81 -7.37 -27.89 6.97
N ASN A 82 -8.59 -27.44 7.27
CA ASN A 82 -9.80 -27.79 6.52
C ASN A 82 -10.26 -26.69 5.54
N VAL A 83 -9.51 -25.59 5.42
CA VAL A 83 -9.85 -24.51 4.49
C VAL A 83 -9.21 -24.79 3.14
N GLU A 84 -10.03 -25.06 2.12
CA GLU A 84 -9.54 -25.43 0.78
C GLU A 84 -8.63 -24.34 0.17
N LYS A 85 -9.07 -23.08 0.28
CA LYS A 85 -8.38 -21.91 -0.28
C LYS A 85 -8.31 -20.80 0.75
N TYR A 86 -7.11 -20.43 1.14
CA TYR A 86 -6.88 -19.27 1.99
C TYR A 86 -5.60 -18.53 1.60
N SER A 87 -5.58 -17.25 1.95
CA SER A 87 -4.40 -16.42 1.97
C SER A 87 -4.58 -15.40 3.08
N VAL A 88 -3.71 -15.48 4.07
CA VAL A 88 -3.80 -14.68 5.28
C VAL A 88 -2.46 -14.11 5.70
N PHE A 89 -2.49 -12.98 6.40
CA PHE A 89 -1.31 -12.29 6.92
C PHE A 89 -1.65 -11.59 8.24
N PRO A 90 -0.67 -11.30 9.11
CA PRO A 90 -0.91 -10.61 10.38
C PRO A 90 -1.58 -9.24 10.18
N GLY A 91 -2.64 -8.98 10.95
CA GLY A 91 -3.41 -7.75 10.83
C GLY A 91 -4.63 -7.81 9.93
N GLN A 92 -4.76 -8.86 9.11
CA GLN A 92 -5.92 -9.03 8.24
C GLN A 92 -7.19 -9.26 9.05
N ILE A 93 -8.23 -8.47 8.81
CA ILE A 93 -9.57 -8.69 9.33
C ILE A 93 -10.29 -9.69 8.45
N VAL A 94 -10.82 -10.73 9.08
CA VAL A 94 -11.51 -11.84 8.42
C VAL A 94 -12.78 -12.21 9.18
N ALA A 95 -13.78 -12.70 8.44
CA ALA A 95 -14.85 -13.50 9.01
C ALA A 95 -14.52 -14.98 8.77
N VAL A 96 -14.72 -15.80 9.80
CA VAL A 96 -14.41 -17.23 9.79
C VAL A 96 -15.68 -18.01 10.07
N GLU A 97 -16.02 -18.94 9.19
CA GLU A 97 -16.97 -20.00 9.50
C GLU A 97 -16.20 -21.20 10.02
N GLY A 98 -16.53 -21.67 11.22
CA GLY A 98 -15.79 -22.75 11.86
C GLY A 98 -16.52 -23.43 13.00
N VAL A 99 -15.86 -24.42 13.59
CA VAL A 99 -16.37 -25.18 14.75
C VAL A 99 -15.35 -25.08 15.88
N ASN A 100 -15.84 -24.87 17.10
CA ASN A 100 -15.02 -24.81 18.29
C ASN A 100 -15.66 -25.68 19.38
N ILE A 101 -15.15 -26.90 19.56
CA ILE A 101 -15.72 -27.89 20.49
C ILE A 101 -15.16 -27.66 21.90
N THR A 102 -13.89 -27.29 22.00
CA THR A 102 -13.10 -27.29 23.24
C THR A 102 -12.98 -25.91 23.89
N GLY A 103 -13.06 -24.83 23.10
CA GLY A 103 -12.94 -23.42 23.54
C GLY A 103 -11.61 -22.75 23.29
N ASP A 104 -10.62 -23.50 22.83
CA ASP A 104 -9.22 -23.08 22.69
C ASP A 104 -8.71 -23.13 21.24
N LYS A 105 -9.46 -23.79 20.36
CA LYS A 105 -9.10 -23.96 18.94
C LYS A 105 -10.33 -23.88 18.04
N LEU A 106 -10.30 -22.93 17.10
CA LEU A 106 -11.32 -22.77 16.06
C LEU A 106 -10.89 -23.54 14.80
N MET A 107 -11.62 -24.60 14.46
CA MET A 107 -11.43 -25.34 13.21
C MET A 107 -12.15 -24.60 12.09
N ALA A 108 -11.40 -23.83 11.30
CA ALA A 108 -11.96 -23.07 10.19
C ALA A 108 -12.39 -23.99 9.04
N LYS A 109 -13.56 -23.69 8.49
CA LYS A 109 -14.09 -24.30 7.27
C LYS A 109 -14.00 -23.33 6.10
N GLN A 110 -14.29 -22.05 6.35
CA GLN A 110 -14.29 -21.02 5.33
C GLN A 110 -13.82 -19.68 5.90
N ILE A 111 -13.15 -18.89 5.07
CA ILE A 111 -12.65 -17.55 5.39
C ILE A 111 -13.19 -16.56 4.37
N TYR A 112 -13.72 -15.45 4.87
CA TYR A 112 -14.21 -14.33 4.09
C TYR A 112 -13.42 -13.08 4.47
N CYS A 113 -12.77 -12.45 3.49
CA CYS A 113 -11.88 -11.32 3.77
C CYS A 113 -12.00 -10.17 2.76
N ASP A 114 -12.85 -10.30 1.73
CA ASP A 114 -12.99 -9.27 0.70
C ASP A 114 -13.94 -8.16 1.15
N ALA A 115 -13.43 -7.17 1.87
CA ALA A 115 -14.15 -5.93 2.16
C ALA A 115 -13.80 -4.81 1.16
N SER A 116 -13.42 -5.14 -0.09
CA SER A 116 -13.02 -4.11 -1.07
C SER A 116 -14.03 -2.96 -1.17
N PRO A 117 -13.57 -1.70 -1.26
CA PRO A 117 -14.46 -0.55 -1.41
C PRO A 117 -15.18 -0.61 -2.76
N ASP A 118 -16.28 0.12 -2.88
CA ASP A 118 -16.98 0.26 -4.16
C ASP A 118 -16.18 1.15 -5.12
N PRO A 119 -16.32 0.95 -6.46
CA PRO A 119 -15.77 1.86 -7.46
C PRO A 119 -16.29 3.29 -7.29
N ASP A 120 -15.50 4.27 -7.71
CA ASP A 120 -15.95 5.65 -7.81
C ASP A 120 -17.12 5.76 -8.81
N PRO A 121 -18.34 6.15 -8.38
CA PRO A 121 -19.47 6.28 -9.29
C PRO A 121 -19.29 7.42 -10.30
N THR A 122 -18.39 8.36 -10.02
CA THR A 122 -18.08 9.49 -10.89
C THR A 122 -16.88 9.21 -11.80
N SER A 123 -16.33 7.99 -11.79
CA SER A 123 -15.20 7.67 -12.64
C SER A 123 -15.58 7.66 -14.12
N SER A 124 -14.79 8.38 -14.93
CA SER A 124 -14.89 8.36 -16.38
C SER A 124 -13.53 8.01 -16.95
N ARG A 125 -13.45 6.90 -17.70
CA ARG A 125 -12.22 6.46 -18.37
C ARG A 125 -12.02 7.22 -19.68
N GLY A 126 -11.78 8.52 -19.57
CA GLY A 126 -11.38 9.38 -20.69
C GLY A 126 -9.97 9.07 -21.17
N PRO A 127 -9.54 9.61 -22.33
CA PRO A 127 -8.17 9.47 -22.77
C PRO A 127 -7.23 10.14 -21.75
N LEU A 128 -6.26 9.38 -21.25
CA LEU A 128 -5.31 9.86 -20.25
C LEU A 128 -3.99 9.08 -20.37
N SER A 129 -2.89 9.79 -20.55
CA SER A 129 -1.53 9.23 -20.59
C SER A 129 -0.77 9.55 -19.30
N LEU A 130 -0.17 8.52 -18.71
CA LEU A 130 0.54 8.61 -17.43
C LEU A 130 1.93 8.01 -17.54
N THR A 131 2.90 8.66 -16.91
CA THR A 131 4.22 8.11 -16.58
C THR A 131 4.34 8.01 -15.07
N ILE A 132 4.74 6.86 -14.55
CA ILE A 132 4.81 6.57 -13.11
C ILE A 132 6.19 6.04 -12.79
N ALA A 133 6.91 6.69 -11.87
CA ALA A 133 8.20 6.23 -11.39
C ALA A 133 8.28 6.34 -9.86
N ALA A 134 9.13 5.51 -9.26
CA ALA A 134 9.36 5.51 -7.83
C ALA A 134 10.85 5.60 -7.52
N GLY A 135 11.19 6.36 -6.49
CA GLY A 135 12.54 6.48 -5.99
C GLY A 135 13.07 5.15 -5.43
N PRO A 136 14.41 5.01 -5.27
CA PRO A 136 15.39 6.09 -5.38
C PRO A 136 15.61 6.60 -6.81
N PHE A 137 15.99 7.87 -6.92
CA PHE A 137 16.16 8.59 -8.20
C PHE A 137 17.63 8.80 -8.60
N THR A 138 18.56 8.26 -7.81
CA THR A 138 20.00 8.27 -8.07
C THR A 138 20.61 6.92 -7.68
N GLN A 139 21.73 6.57 -8.30
CA GLN A 139 22.48 5.35 -7.99
C GLN A 139 23.18 5.48 -6.64
N SER A 140 23.45 4.36 -5.96
CA SER A 140 24.02 4.34 -4.60
C SER A 140 25.44 4.90 -4.47
N ASP A 141 26.16 5.04 -5.59
CA ASP A 141 27.52 5.57 -5.67
C ASP A 141 27.58 7.02 -6.21
N SER A 142 26.43 7.67 -6.43
CA SER A 142 26.35 8.96 -7.11
C SER A 142 25.21 9.83 -6.58
N MET A 143 25.44 11.15 -6.54
CA MET A 143 24.40 12.15 -6.26
C MET A 143 24.07 13.00 -7.50
N THR A 144 24.34 12.47 -8.70
CA THR A 144 24.10 13.17 -9.97
C THR A 144 22.66 13.08 -10.46
N TYR A 145 21.87 12.15 -9.92
CA TYR A 145 20.47 11.92 -10.33
C TYR A 145 20.33 11.59 -11.83
N GLN A 146 21.31 10.90 -12.42
CA GLN A 146 21.27 10.53 -13.84
C GLN A 146 20.00 9.77 -14.24
N PRO A 147 19.51 8.74 -13.48
CA PRO A 147 18.25 8.07 -13.83
C PRO A 147 17.04 9.01 -13.87
N LEU A 148 17.00 10.02 -13.00
CA LEU A 148 15.95 11.04 -13.02
C LEU A 148 16.07 11.95 -14.24
N LEU A 149 17.28 12.39 -14.58
CA LEU A 149 17.52 13.21 -15.78
C LEU A 149 17.06 12.48 -17.04
N ASP A 150 17.43 11.21 -17.19
CA ASP A 150 17.02 10.37 -18.32
C ASP A 150 15.49 10.23 -18.39
N LEU A 151 14.81 10.16 -17.24
CA LEU A 151 13.35 10.05 -17.17
C LEU A 151 12.70 11.36 -17.62
N ILE A 152 13.19 12.48 -17.11
CA ILE A 152 12.65 13.81 -17.43
C ILE A 152 12.89 14.16 -18.90
N GLU A 153 13.99 13.73 -19.50
CA GLU A 153 14.19 13.84 -20.96
C GLU A 153 13.10 13.10 -21.74
N LYS A 154 12.83 11.84 -21.39
CA LYS A 154 11.75 11.04 -22.02
C LYS A 154 10.39 11.68 -21.82
N VAL A 155 10.06 12.12 -20.59
CA VAL A 155 8.79 12.80 -20.28
C VAL A 155 8.65 14.11 -21.07
N SER A 156 9.73 14.89 -21.21
CA SER A 156 9.72 16.15 -21.95
C SER A 156 9.51 15.94 -23.46
N SER A 157 9.98 14.80 -24.00
CA SER A 157 9.77 14.42 -25.38
C SER A 157 8.39 13.80 -25.64
N GLU A 158 7.89 12.97 -24.73
CA GLU A 158 6.62 12.24 -24.88
C GLU A 158 5.40 13.06 -24.45
N GLU A 159 5.59 14.06 -23.56
CA GLU A 159 4.56 14.95 -23.01
C GLU A 159 3.30 14.20 -22.51
N PRO A 160 3.42 13.23 -21.57
CA PRO A 160 2.25 12.60 -20.99
C PRO A 160 1.38 13.63 -20.25
N ASP A 161 0.10 13.34 -20.09
CA ASP A 161 -0.82 14.22 -19.35
C ASP A 161 -0.41 14.33 -17.88
N LEU A 162 0.09 13.24 -17.29
CA LEU A 162 0.50 13.16 -15.90
C LEU A 162 1.81 12.40 -15.69
N LEU A 163 2.74 12.99 -14.94
CA LEU A 163 3.90 12.34 -14.34
C LEU A 163 3.65 12.15 -12.83
N ILE A 164 3.71 10.92 -12.35
CA ILE A 164 3.64 10.59 -10.92
C ILE A 164 5.00 10.09 -10.46
N LEU A 165 5.57 10.77 -9.46
CA LEU A 165 6.83 10.41 -8.83
C LEU A 165 6.57 10.10 -7.35
N THR A 166 6.84 8.88 -6.91
CA THR A 166 6.80 8.56 -5.47
C THR A 166 8.22 8.56 -4.91
N GLY A 167 8.39 9.04 -3.68
CA GLY A 167 9.68 9.04 -3.00
C GLY A 167 10.30 7.64 -2.80
N PRO A 168 11.52 7.58 -2.25
CA PRO A 168 12.28 8.73 -1.75
C PRO A 168 12.99 9.52 -2.86
N PHE A 169 12.93 10.84 -2.77
CA PHE A 169 13.71 11.80 -3.55
C PHE A 169 15.10 12.01 -2.97
N ILE A 170 15.22 12.09 -1.65
CA ILE A 170 16.49 12.05 -0.93
C ILE A 170 16.42 10.86 0.02
N ASP A 171 16.97 9.72 -0.40
CA ASP A 171 16.87 8.48 0.35
C ASP A 171 17.73 8.52 1.62
N SER A 172 17.08 8.40 2.78
CA SER A 172 17.71 8.34 4.11
C SER A 172 18.70 7.19 4.27
N THR A 173 18.66 6.19 3.39
CA THR A 173 19.56 5.03 3.39
C THR A 173 20.69 5.15 2.36
N HIS A 174 20.76 6.24 1.60
CA HIS A 174 21.83 6.45 0.62
C HIS A 174 23.20 6.61 1.32
N PRO A 175 24.30 5.98 0.83
CA PRO A 175 25.61 6.03 1.48
C PRO A 175 26.11 7.44 1.85
N VAL A 176 26.03 8.40 0.92
CA VAL A 176 26.39 9.81 1.16
C VAL A 176 25.61 10.45 2.31
N ILE A 177 24.34 10.06 2.49
CA ILE A 177 23.48 10.56 3.56
C ILE A 177 23.88 9.91 4.90
N LEU A 178 24.10 8.59 4.91
CA LEU A 178 24.51 7.84 6.10
C LEU A 178 25.89 8.29 6.62
N GLU A 179 26.80 8.63 5.71
CA GLU A 179 28.13 9.15 6.03
C GLU A 179 28.13 10.64 6.40
N ASN A 180 26.98 11.31 6.31
CA ASN A 180 26.82 12.74 6.54
C ASN A 180 27.84 13.58 5.74
N SER A 181 28.07 13.20 4.48
CA SER A 181 29.07 13.82 3.60
C SER A 181 28.47 14.81 2.60
N LEU A 182 27.18 15.14 2.74
CA LEU A 182 26.50 16.13 1.90
C LEU A 182 26.95 17.56 2.26
N ALA A 183 27.37 18.33 1.26
CA ALA A 183 27.86 19.70 1.44
C ALA A 183 26.74 20.76 1.58
N GLU A 184 25.49 20.37 1.36
CA GLU A 184 24.31 21.25 1.39
C GLU A 184 23.21 20.66 2.29
N THR A 185 22.21 21.48 2.64
CA THR A 185 21.08 21.00 3.43
C THR A 185 20.13 20.13 2.59
N TYR A 186 19.36 19.25 3.25
CA TYR A 186 18.34 18.46 2.56
C TYR A 186 17.29 19.33 1.87
N GLN A 187 16.97 20.50 2.43
CA GLN A 187 16.03 21.44 1.82
C GLN A 187 16.60 22.08 0.55
N GLU A 188 17.90 22.40 0.52
CA GLU A 188 18.56 22.92 -0.69
C GLU A 188 18.66 21.86 -1.78
N LEU A 189 19.07 20.64 -1.42
CA LEU A 189 19.14 19.52 -2.36
C LEU A 189 17.75 19.21 -2.94
N PHE A 190 16.71 19.18 -2.10
CA PHE A 190 15.35 18.92 -2.56
C PHE A 190 14.86 19.99 -3.53
N ARG A 191 15.16 21.27 -3.27
CA ARG A 191 14.85 22.36 -4.22
C ARG A 191 15.55 22.17 -5.56
N LYS A 192 16.82 21.70 -5.57
CA LYS A 192 17.55 21.39 -6.81
C LYS A 192 16.90 20.24 -7.57
N ILE A 193 16.46 19.19 -6.88
CA ILE A 193 15.74 18.05 -7.48
C ILE A 193 14.42 18.52 -8.11
N VAL A 194 13.65 19.34 -7.39
CA VAL A 194 12.41 19.92 -7.94
C VAL A 194 12.70 20.79 -9.16
N ASP A 195 13.73 21.63 -9.12
CA ASP A 195 14.13 22.45 -10.27
C ASP A 195 14.61 21.60 -11.47
N LEU A 196 15.29 20.47 -11.23
CA LEU A 196 15.70 19.50 -12.25
C LEU A 196 14.49 18.87 -12.95
N ILE A 197 13.46 18.51 -12.19
CA ILE A 197 12.21 17.95 -12.71
C ILE A 197 11.41 19.01 -13.47
N MET A 198 11.22 20.18 -12.86
CA MET A 198 10.20 21.13 -13.32
C MET A 198 10.67 22.07 -14.42
N ARG A 199 11.95 22.48 -14.48
CA ARG A 199 12.42 23.41 -15.51
C ARG A 199 12.22 22.88 -16.94
N PRO A 200 12.55 21.61 -17.26
CA PRO A 200 12.29 21.05 -18.59
C PRO A 200 10.78 20.94 -18.91
N LEU A 201 9.93 20.80 -17.89
CA LEU A 201 8.50 20.58 -18.02
C LEU A 201 7.65 21.85 -17.88
N GLN A 202 8.25 23.00 -17.56
CA GLN A 202 7.52 24.24 -17.25
C GLN A 202 6.69 24.77 -18.44
N SER A 203 7.14 24.51 -19.67
CA SER A 203 6.43 24.91 -20.90
C SER A 203 5.52 23.81 -21.46
N LYS A 204 5.45 22.66 -20.78
CA LYS A 204 4.70 21.48 -21.21
C LYS A 204 3.32 21.43 -20.52
N LYS A 205 2.41 20.63 -21.06
CA LYS A 205 1.06 20.43 -20.48
C LYS A 205 1.05 19.41 -19.33
N THR A 206 2.10 18.60 -19.24
CA THR A 206 2.26 17.55 -18.24
C THR A 206 2.07 18.10 -16.83
N GLN A 207 1.10 17.54 -16.11
CA GLN A 207 0.98 17.72 -14.67
C GLN A 207 2.00 16.82 -13.97
N VAL A 208 2.58 17.30 -12.87
CA VAL A 208 3.57 16.55 -12.09
C VAL A 208 3.03 16.39 -10.67
N VAL A 209 2.90 15.14 -10.23
CA VAL A 209 2.53 14.77 -8.86
C VAL A 209 3.74 14.15 -8.18
N MET A 210 4.16 14.72 -7.06
CA MET A 210 5.20 14.14 -6.20
C MET A 210 4.58 13.68 -4.88
N VAL A 211 4.75 12.40 -4.56
CA VAL A 211 4.25 11.77 -3.33
C VAL A 211 5.43 11.56 -2.39
N SER A 212 5.30 12.03 -1.14
CA SER A 212 6.33 11.89 -0.11
C SER A 212 6.64 10.41 0.22
N SER A 213 7.72 10.20 0.98
CA SER A 213 8.05 8.91 1.58
C SER A 213 8.57 9.11 3.00
N TYR A 214 8.39 8.13 3.88
CA TYR A 214 9.03 8.14 5.20
C TYR A 214 10.56 8.00 5.10
N LYS A 215 11.07 7.61 3.93
CA LYS A 215 12.50 7.55 3.60
C LYS A 215 13.05 8.87 3.06
N ASP A 216 12.22 9.90 2.86
CA ASP A 216 12.70 11.23 2.45
C ASP A 216 13.36 11.96 3.62
N CYS A 217 14.64 12.32 3.48
CA CYS A 217 15.38 13.08 4.51
C CYS A 217 14.75 14.43 4.86
N ASN A 218 13.97 15.01 3.95
CA ASN A 218 13.29 16.29 4.11
C ASN A 218 11.81 16.16 4.50
N SER A 219 11.35 14.95 4.85
CA SER A 219 9.98 14.66 5.32
C SER A 219 9.98 14.20 6.79
N GLN A 220 8.78 13.94 7.32
CA GLN A 220 8.66 13.16 8.56
C GLN A 220 9.03 11.70 8.30
N PHE A 221 9.76 11.07 9.22
CA PHE A 221 10.27 9.70 9.09
C PHE A 221 9.25 8.63 9.51
N VAL A 222 7.97 8.98 9.63
CA VAL A 222 6.91 8.13 10.16
C VAL A 222 5.76 8.10 9.17
N TYR A 223 5.26 6.91 8.86
CA TYR A 223 4.11 6.70 7.98
C TYR A 223 2.80 6.71 8.78
N PRO A 224 1.70 7.30 8.23
CA PRO A 224 1.62 8.14 7.04
C PRO A 224 2.43 9.45 7.12
N THR A 225 2.93 9.94 5.99
CA THR A 225 3.75 11.18 5.93
C THR A 225 2.97 12.36 5.34
N PRO A 226 3.23 13.59 5.79
CA PRO A 226 2.69 14.79 5.16
C PRO A 226 3.35 15.08 3.81
N GLN A 227 2.77 16.00 3.03
CA GLN A 227 3.39 16.49 1.79
C GLN A 227 4.79 17.08 2.02
N LEU A 228 5.66 16.96 1.03
CA LEU A 228 7.03 17.47 1.10
C LEU A 228 7.06 19.01 1.24
N PRO A 229 7.92 19.57 2.11
CA PRO A 229 8.02 21.01 2.28
C PRO A 229 8.78 21.65 1.11
N LEU A 230 8.07 22.45 0.31
CA LEU A 230 8.67 23.26 -0.76
C LEU A 230 8.41 24.75 -0.53
N LYS A 231 9.41 25.44 0.05
CA LYS A 231 9.38 26.89 0.23
C LYS A 231 10.07 27.60 -0.93
N ASP A 232 9.53 28.74 -1.34
CA ASP A 232 10.15 29.69 -2.29
C ASP A 232 10.34 29.14 -3.72
N ARG A 233 9.53 28.15 -4.10
CA ARG A 233 9.38 27.64 -5.46
C ARG A 233 7.91 27.43 -5.73
N HIS A 234 7.45 27.89 -6.89
CA HIS A 234 6.07 27.71 -7.31
C HIS A 234 6.06 27.35 -8.79
N TYR A 235 5.45 26.21 -9.11
CA TYR A 235 5.21 25.75 -10.47
C TYR A 235 3.71 25.41 -10.58
N GLN A 236 3.04 25.95 -11.59
CA GLN A 236 1.58 25.82 -11.71
C GLN A 236 1.12 24.38 -11.95
N ASN A 237 1.96 23.56 -12.56
CA ASN A 237 1.72 22.16 -12.89
C ASN A 237 2.33 21.18 -11.88
N LEU A 238 2.83 21.64 -10.73
CA LEU A 238 3.38 20.79 -9.68
C LEU A 238 2.40 20.64 -8.51
N HIS A 239 2.15 19.39 -8.12
CA HIS A 239 1.30 19.01 -7.00
C HIS A 239 2.11 18.13 -6.03
N LEU A 240 2.24 18.56 -4.78
CA LEU A 240 2.90 17.79 -3.73
C LEU A 240 1.83 17.12 -2.86
N LEU A 241 1.92 15.80 -2.68
CA LEU A 241 0.92 15.01 -1.96
C LEU A 241 1.55 14.25 -0.78
N PRO A 242 0.79 13.97 0.29
CA PRO A 242 1.19 13.08 1.37
C PRO A 242 1.26 11.61 0.93
N ASP A 243 1.87 10.75 1.76
CA ASP A 243 1.86 9.30 1.58
C ASP A 243 1.05 8.62 2.70
N PRO A 244 -0.03 7.89 2.38
CA PRO A 244 -0.57 7.65 1.05
C PRO A 244 -1.49 8.79 0.58
N SER A 245 -1.97 8.71 -0.66
CA SER A 245 -2.93 9.66 -1.23
C SER A 245 -3.92 9.00 -2.19
N ILE A 246 -5.12 9.56 -2.26
CA ILE A 246 -6.10 9.28 -3.32
C ILE A 246 -6.44 10.61 -4.00
N PHE A 247 -6.33 10.68 -5.32
CA PHE A 247 -6.66 11.87 -6.09
C PHE A 247 -7.28 11.50 -7.44
N LYS A 248 -7.80 12.49 -8.16
CA LYS A 248 -8.54 12.29 -9.41
C LYS A 248 -8.05 13.23 -10.50
N ILE A 249 -7.86 12.69 -11.71
CA ILE A 249 -7.46 13.45 -12.90
C ILE A 249 -8.21 12.94 -14.12
N GLY A 250 -8.77 13.82 -14.95
CA GLY A 250 -9.50 13.41 -16.15
C GLY A 250 -10.65 12.42 -15.91
N GLY A 251 -11.21 12.42 -14.69
CA GLY A 251 -12.22 11.44 -14.29
C GLY A 251 -11.70 10.09 -13.81
N VAL A 252 -10.39 9.85 -13.81
CA VAL A 252 -9.74 8.61 -13.35
C VAL A 252 -9.27 8.79 -11.91
N SER A 253 -9.69 7.88 -11.02
CA SER A 253 -9.27 7.87 -9.61
C SER A 253 -7.97 7.08 -9.42
N ILE A 254 -7.01 7.67 -8.69
CA ILE A 254 -5.67 7.11 -8.48
C ILE A 254 -5.39 7.06 -6.99
N GLY A 255 -5.14 5.84 -6.48
CA GLY A 255 -4.59 5.61 -5.15
C GLY A 255 -3.09 5.33 -5.25
N VAL A 256 -2.29 5.93 -4.37
CA VAL A 256 -0.84 5.79 -4.39
C VAL A 256 -0.28 5.74 -2.98
N THR A 257 0.71 4.88 -2.79
CA THR A 257 1.60 4.93 -1.63
C THR A 257 3.06 4.78 -2.08
N SER A 258 4.01 5.36 -1.34
CA SER A 258 5.44 5.13 -1.57
C SER A 258 5.99 3.90 -0.82
N THR A 259 5.24 3.44 0.18
CA THR A 259 5.64 2.39 1.11
C THR A 259 5.54 1.00 0.46
N ASP A 260 6.55 0.15 0.68
CA ASP A 260 6.66 -1.18 0.05
C ASP A 260 5.77 -2.24 0.73
N ILE A 261 4.48 -1.95 0.84
CA ILE A 261 3.52 -2.82 1.51
C ILE A 261 3.42 -4.20 0.85
N LEU A 262 3.64 -4.29 -0.46
CA LEU A 262 3.65 -5.57 -1.18
C LEU A 262 4.77 -6.49 -0.69
N LEU A 263 5.99 -5.96 -0.52
CA LEU A 263 7.09 -6.75 0.03
C LEU A 263 6.84 -7.10 1.49
N HIS A 264 6.33 -6.16 2.29
CA HIS A 264 6.13 -6.36 3.73
C HIS A 264 5.09 -7.46 3.99
N ILE A 265 3.89 -7.37 3.40
CA ILE A 265 2.90 -8.45 3.47
C ILE A 265 3.47 -9.73 2.87
N GLY A 266 4.20 -9.63 1.76
CA GLY A 266 4.80 -10.77 1.10
C GLY A 266 5.77 -11.59 1.95
N LYS A 267 6.37 -11.02 3.00
CA LYS A 267 7.25 -11.75 3.94
C LYS A 267 6.47 -12.55 4.98
N GLU A 268 5.26 -12.12 5.32
CA GLU A 268 4.43 -12.64 6.41
C GLU A 268 3.18 -13.41 5.92
N GLU A 269 2.83 -13.29 4.65
CA GLU A 269 1.68 -13.96 4.05
C GLU A 269 1.86 -15.47 3.98
N ILE A 270 0.84 -16.21 4.41
CA ILE A 270 0.70 -17.64 4.14
C ILE A 270 -0.51 -17.89 3.25
N SER A 271 -0.39 -18.87 2.36
CA SER A 271 -1.49 -19.29 1.50
C SER A 271 -1.54 -20.79 1.33
N SER A 272 -2.74 -21.31 1.09
CA SER A 272 -2.96 -22.70 0.71
C SER A 272 -2.27 -22.99 -0.64
N PRO A 273 -1.65 -24.17 -0.84
CA PRO A 273 -1.01 -24.55 -2.11
C PRO A 273 -1.93 -24.48 -3.34
N GLY A 274 -3.24 -24.65 -3.15
CA GLY A 274 -4.27 -24.60 -4.22
C GLY A 274 -4.80 -23.20 -4.55
N TYR A 275 -4.22 -22.13 -4.00
CA TYR A 275 -4.68 -20.77 -4.28
C TYR A 275 -4.29 -20.35 -5.72
N SER A 276 -5.28 -20.31 -6.62
CA SER A 276 -5.07 -20.17 -8.07
C SER A 276 -4.57 -18.80 -8.51
N THR A 277 -4.75 -17.76 -7.69
CA THR A 277 -4.30 -16.40 -8.01
C THR A 277 -2.81 -16.25 -7.78
N ASP A 278 -2.11 -15.65 -8.74
CA ASP A 278 -0.68 -15.38 -8.59
C ASP A 278 -0.39 -14.46 -7.40
N ARG A 279 0.79 -14.63 -6.81
CA ARG A 279 1.17 -13.96 -5.57
C ARG A 279 1.04 -12.44 -5.64
N LEU A 280 1.43 -11.79 -6.73
CA LEU A 280 1.41 -10.32 -6.81
C LEU A 280 -0.02 -9.78 -6.93
N SER A 281 -0.89 -10.43 -7.70
CA SER A 281 -2.33 -10.12 -7.71
C SER A 281 -2.96 -10.30 -6.34
N ARG A 282 -2.58 -11.37 -5.62
CA ARG A 282 -3.10 -11.69 -4.29
C ARG A 282 -2.68 -10.67 -3.23
N LEU A 283 -1.39 -10.32 -3.18
CA LEU A 283 -0.87 -9.28 -2.28
C LEU A 283 -1.55 -7.93 -2.55
N SER A 284 -1.74 -7.58 -3.82
CA SER A 284 -2.45 -6.36 -4.21
C SER A 284 -3.93 -6.40 -3.81
N GLY A 285 -4.58 -7.56 -3.95
CA GLY A 285 -5.94 -7.80 -3.52
C GLY A 285 -6.13 -7.61 -2.02
N HIS A 286 -5.14 -7.95 -1.19
CA HIS A 286 -5.17 -7.71 0.26
C HIS A 286 -5.26 -6.22 0.61
N ILE A 287 -4.62 -5.33 -0.17
CA ILE A 287 -4.68 -3.88 0.07
C ILE A 287 -6.10 -3.35 -0.16
N LEU A 288 -6.71 -3.78 -1.27
CA LEU A 288 -8.10 -3.43 -1.60
C LEU A 288 -9.07 -4.01 -0.57
N SER A 289 -8.93 -5.30 -0.26
CA SER A 289 -9.85 -6.05 0.59
C SER A 289 -9.86 -5.57 2.03
N GLN A 290 -8.79 -4.94 2.50
CA GLN A 290 -8.66 -4.42 3.86
C GLN A 290 -8.87 -2.90 3.96
N ARG A 291 -9.23 -2.23 2.86
CA ARG A 291 -9.50 -0.78 2.80
C ARG A 291 -8.40 0.07 3.45
N CYS A 292 -7.14 -0.33 3.31
CA CYS A 292 -6.00 0.33 3.95
C CYS A 292 -4.76 0.18 3.09
N PHE A 293 -4.01 1.27 2.89
CA PHE A 293 -2.73 1.23 2.16
C PHE A 293 -1.64 0.44 2.91
N TYR A 294 -1.77 0.28 4.24
CA TYR A 294 -0.87 -0.52 5.07
C TYR A 294 -1.66 -1.36 6.08
N PRO A 295 -2.18 -2.54 5.70
CA PRO A 295 -3.00 -3.36 6.60
C PRO A 295 -2.19 -4.32 7.49
N LEU A 296 -0.89 -4.50 7.23
CA LEU A 296 -0.01 -5.38 8.01
C LEU A 296 0.16 -4.82 9.44
N THR A 297 -0.19 -5.60 10.45
CA THR A 297 0.09 -5.26 11.85
C THR A 297 0.58 -6.49 12.63
N PRO A 298 1.63 -6.36 13.47
CA PRO A 298 2.46 -5.17 13.67
C PRO A 298 3.31 -4.80 12.44
N ALA A 299 3.62 -3.51 12.27
CA ALA A 299 4.52 -3.05 11.22
C ALA A 299 5.99 -3.23 11.67
N THR A 300 6.73 -4.14 11.01
CA THR A 300 8.14 -4.43 11.35
C THR A 300 9.13 -3.81 10.38
N ASP A 301 8.72 -3.59 9.13
CA ASP A 301 9.58 -3.08 8.05
C ASP A 301 9.38 -1.57 7.74
N ALA A 302 8.44 -0.92 8.42
CA ALA A 302 8.17 0.51 8.27
C ALA A 302 7.87 1.18 9.62
N PRO A 303 8.29 2.44 9.83
CA PRO A 303 7.96 3.23 11.01
C PRO A 303 6.52 3.74 10.91
N VAL A 304 5.55 2.89 11.22
CA VAL A 304 4.12 3.23 11.18
C VAL A 304 3.68 3.76 12.54
N ASP A 305 3.00 4.90 12.56
CA ASP A 305 2.34 5.42 13.76
C ASP A 305 0.81 5.17 13.67
N PRO A 306 0.27 4.27 14.53
CA PRO A 306 -1.16 3.97 14.58
C PRO A 306 -2.05 5.20 14.72
N SER A 307 -1.59 6.25 15.41
CA SER A 307 -2.36 7.48 15.67
C SER A 307 -2.66 8.26 14.38
N PHE A 308 -1.93 7.99 13.29
CA PHE A 308 -2.11 8.61 11.98
C PHE A 308 -2.75 7.66 10.94
N MET A 309 -3.07 6.42 11.32
CA MET A 309 -3.52 5.41 10.36
C MET A 309 -4.94 5.66 9.80
N GLU A 310 -5.66 6.65 10.33
CA GLU A 310 -6.86 7.22 9.67
C GLU A 310 -6.54 7.79 8.28
N PHE A 311 -5.35 8.39 8.09
CA PHE A 311 -4.90 8.92 6.80
C PHE A 311 -4.48 7.82 5.81
N ALA A 312 -4.35 6.57 6.27
CA ALA A 312 -4.01 5.42 5.43
C ALA A 312 -5.22 4.65 4.89
N LYS A 313 -6.45 5.14 5.15
CA LYS A 313 -7.68 4.49 4.69
C LYS A 313 -7.82 4.56 3.16
N LEU A 314 -8.16 3.42 2.57
CA LEU A 314 -8.56 3.31 1.17
C LEU A 314 -10.09 3.35 1.11
N THR A 315 -10.64 4.55 1.11
CA THR A 315 -12.09 4.82 1.25
C THR A 315 -12.90 4.49 0.00
N ILE A 316 -12.24 4.39 -1.15
CA ILE A 316 -12.81 4.21 -2.49
C ILE A 316 -11.94 3.25 -3.27
N ARG A 317 -12.51 2.44 -4.17
CA ARG A 317 -11.71 1.60 -5.06
C ARG A 317 -11.17 2.46 -6.20
N PRO A 318 -9.86 2.71 -6.25
CA PRO A 318 -9.32 3.54 -7.31
C PRO A 318 -9.30 2.78 -8.63
N ASP A 319 -9.43 3.49 -9.75
CA ASP A 319 -9.21 2.92 -11.08
C ASP A 319 -7.77 2.44 -11.24
N ILE A 320 -6.81 3.16 -10.64
CA ILE A 320 -5.38 2.82 -10.62
C ILE A 320 -4.87 2.81 -9.19
N LEU A 321 -4.23 1.72 -8.78
CA LEU A 321 -3.53 1.62 -7.49
C LEU A 321 -2.03 1.46 -7.73
N ILE A 322 -1.24 2.45 -7.31
CA ILE A 322 0.21 2.48 -7.49
C ILE A 322 0.87 2.00 -6.19
N LEU A 323 1.55 0.85 -6.28
CA LEU A 323 2.22 0.16 -5.18
C LEU A 323 3.69 -0.14 -5.56
N PRO A 324 4.60 0.83 -5.50
CA PRO A 324 6.01 0.63 -5.78
C PRO A 324 6.63 -0.36 -4.81
N SER A 325 7.41 -1.30 -5.35
CA SER A 325 8.02 -2.38 -4.59
C SER A 325 9.36 -2.80 -5.15
N ASP A 326 10.23 -3.33 -4.30
CA ASP A 326 11.46 -4.01 -4.73
C ASP A 326 11.19 -5.37 -5.40
N LEU A 327 9.97 -5.90 -5.24
CA LEU A 327 9.46 -6.99 -6.07
C LEU A 327 9.46 -6.58 -7.55
N ARG A 328 9.51 -7.57 -8.45
CA ARG A 328 9.53 -7.33 -9.90
C ARG A 328 8.33 -6.47 -10.33
N TYR A 329 8.58 -5.50 -11.21
CA TYR A 329 7.56 -4.68 -11.88
C TYR A 329 6.46 -5.52 -12.54
N PHE A 330 5.38 -4.86 -12.98
CA PHE A 330 4.05 -5.04 -12.40
C PHE A 330 2.96 -4.16 -13.03
N ILE A 331 2.15 -4.66 -13.97
CA ILE A 331 0.83 -4.07 -14.28
C ILE A 331 -0.20 -5.20 -14.29
N LYS A 332 -1.19 -5.15 -13.40
CA LYS A 332 -2.19 -6.21 -13.22
C LYS A 332 -3.58 -5.61 -13.12
N ASP A 333 -4.53 -6.19 -13.84
CA ASP A 333 -5.93 -5.83 -13.76
C ASP A 333 -6.61 -6.71 -12.69
N LEU A 334 -6.98 -6.11 -11.57
CA LEU A 334 -7.87 -6.70 -10.58
C LEU A 334 -9.30 -6.21 -10.85
N PRO A 335 -10.35 -6.92 -10.40
CA PRO A 335 -11.73 -6.52 -10.67
C PRO A 335 -12.04 -5.05 -10.32
N GLY A 336 -12.05 -4.20 -11.35
CA GLY A 336 -12.31 -2.76 -11.24
C GLY A 336 -11.14 -1.90 -10.75
N CYS A 337 -9.90 -2.40 -10.73
CA CYS A 337 -8.71 -1.66 -10.30
C CYS A 337 -7.44 -2.17 -10.99
N VAL A 338 -6.72 -1.29 -11.66
CA VAL A 338 -5.43 -1.61 -12.26
C VAL A 338 -4.32 -1.31 -11.26
N VAL A 339 -3.58 -2.33 -10.87
CA VAL A 339 -2.48 -2.21 -9.92
C VAL A 339 -1.15 -2.13 -10.65
N VAL A 340 -0.34 -1.14 -10.27
CA VAL A 340 0.95 -0.84 -10.90
C VAL A 340 2.06 -0.83 -9.87
N ASN A 341 3.04 -1.70 -10.07
CA ASN A 341 4.36 -1.60 -9.46
C ASN A 341 5.36 -1.17 -10.56
N PRO A 342 5.82 0.09 -10.59
CA PRO A 342 6.84 0.55 -11.53
C PRO A 342 8.25 0.03 -11.19
N GLU A 343 8.42 -0.64 -10.04
CA GLU A 343 9.70 -0.92 -9.38
C GLU A 343 10.43 0.40 -9.07
N ARG A 344 11.75 0.35 -8.82
CA ARG A 344 12.57 1.50 -8.48
C ARG A 344 13.22 2.06 -9.74
N LEU A 345 13.32 3.39 -9.85
CA LEU A 345 13.99 4.04 -10.98
C LEU A 345 15.51 3.86 -10.93
N ALA A 346 16.09 3.71 -9.74
CA ALA A 346 17.48 3.29 -9.52
C ALA A 346 17.54 2.09 -8.57
N LYS A 347 18.42 1.13 -8.86
CA LYS A 347 18.64 -0.08 -8.06
C LYS A 347 20.12 -0.29 -7.80
N GLY A 348 20.60 0.19 -6.65
CA GLY A 348 22.02 0.18 -6.33
C GLY A 348 22.82 0.95 -7.38
N LEU A 349 23.71 0.26 -8.09
CA LEU A 349 24.58 0.85 -9.11
C LEU A 349 23.97 0.94 -10.51
N ILE A 350 22.73 0.47 -10.73
CA ILE A 350 22.11 0.43 -12.06
C ILE A 350 20.82 1.25 -12.13
N GLY A 351 20.51 1.72 -13.34
CA GLY A 351 19.18 2.20 -13.69
C GLY A 351 18.14 1.08 -13.57
N GLY A 352 16.94 1.43 -13.14
CA GLY A 352 15.80 0.53 -12.96
C GLY A 352 14.73 0.75 -14.03
N THR A 353 13.48 0.92 -13.60
CA THR A 353 12.32 1.00 -14.50
C THR A 353 11.32 2.07 -14.08
N TYR A 354 10.43 2.39 -15.01
CA TYR A 354 9.23 3.20 -14.79
C TYR A 354 8.06 2.60 -15.59
N ALA A 355 6.83 2.94 -15.23
CA ALA A 355 5.62 2.50 -15.92
C ALA A 355 5.06 3.62 -16.81
N ARG A 356 4.46 3.24 -17.93
CA ARG A 356 3.60 4.10 -18.75
C ARG A 356 2.24 3.47 -18.89
N LEU A 357 1.21 4.28 -18.78
CA LEU A 357 -0.19 3.89 -18.92
C LEU A 357 -0.89 4.83 -19.89
N ASN A 358 -1.70 4.29 -20.79
CA ASN A 358 -2.51 5.05 -21.72
C ASN A 358 -3.95 4.53 -21.68
N PHE A 359 -4.85 5.32 -21.12
CA PHE A 359 -6.29 5.12 -21.26
C PHE A 359 -6.72 5.63 -22.62
N THR A 360 -7.45 4.77 -23.34
CA THR A 360 -8.04 5.06 -24.64
C THR A 360 -9.50 4.65 -24.61
N SER A 361 -10.27 5.06 -25.61
CA SER A 361 -11.66 4.59 -25.80
C SER A 361 -11.76 3.06 -25.93
N THR A 362 -10.67 2.39 -26.29
CA THR A 362 -10.57 0.93 -26.45
C THR A 362 -10.08 0.20 -25.20
N GLY A 363 -9.75 0.90 -24.11
CA GLY A 363 -9.27 0.32 -22.86
C GLY A 363 -7.92 0.91 -22.41
N LEU A 364 -7.32 0.26 -21.41
CA LEU A 364 -6.01 0.63 -20.88
C LEU A 364 -4.90 -0.17 -21.58
N ASN A 365 -3.88 0.53 -22.08
CA ASN A 365 -2.62 -0.08 -22.48
C ASN A 365 -1.52 0.38 -21.51
N GLY A 366 -0.74 -0.55 -20.98
CA GLY A 366 0.32 -0.26 -20.02
C GLY A 366 1.59 -1.03 -20.33
N ASN A 367 2.74 -0.36 -20.17
CA ASN A 367 4.04 -1.00 -20.34
C ASN A 367 5.03 -0.54 -19.26
N ILE A 368 5.98 -1.41 -18.91
CA ILE A 368 7.13 -1.05 -18.07
C ILE A 368 8.33 -0.83 -18.98
N THR A 369 9.06 0.26 -18.78
CA THR A 369 10.23 0.65 -19.57
C THR A 369 11.46 0.72 -18.66
N ARG A 370 12.61 0.27 -19.15
CA ARG A 370 13.90 0.50 -18.48
C ARG A 370 14.37 1.93 -18.71
N ILE A 371 15.00 2.50 -17.67
CA ILE A 371 15.60 3.82 -17.81
C ILE A 371 16.83 3.77 -18.71
#